data_AF-A0A208XXQ4-F1
#
_entry.id   AF-A0A208XXQ4-F1
#
_cell.length_a   1.000
_cell.length_b   1.000
_cell.length_c   1.000
_cell.angle_alpha   90.00
_cell.angle_beta   90.00
_cell.angle_gamma   90.00
#
_symmetry.space_group_name_H-M   'P 1'
#
loop_
_entity.id
_entity.type
_entity.pdbx_description
1 polymer ?
#
loop_
_entity_poly.entity_id
_entity_poly.type
_entity_poly.pdbx_seq_one_letter_code
_entity_poly.pdbx_strand_id
1 'polypeptide(L)'
;MSAPQNIGPKRLVVGAHYGVKDWIIQRITAVVLVIYTLVLGIGALITPEFTYENWVRLFNFEVLSFPLGKLLAMLAFLSLAYHAWIGVRDIWMDYVKPAGLRLALQVLTVLWLVGSVVYAAQILWRI
;
A
#
# COMPACT_ATOMS: atom_id res chain seq x y z
N MET A 1 -16.85 -38.79 -13.41
CA MET A 1 -16.34 -38.16 -12.18
C MET A 1 -17.53 -37.70 -11.36
N SER A 2 -17.72 -38.22 -10.15
CA SER A 2 -18.82 -37.84 -9.25
C SER A 2 -18.62 -36.42 -8.73
N ALA A 3 -19.70 -35.65 -8.59
CA ALA A 3 -19.66 -34.31 -8.01
C ALA A 3 -19.04 -34.34 -6.60
N PRO A 4 -18.19 -33.37 -6.23
CA PRO A 4 -17.59 -33.32 -4.89
C PRO A 4 -18.68 -33.24 -3.83
N GLN A 5 -18.63 -34.15 -2.86
CA GLN A 5 -19.64 -34.28 -1.81
C GLN A 5 -19.38 -33.20 -0.75
N ASN A 6 -20.10 -32.07 -0.89
CA ASN A 6 -19.88 -30.84 -0.13
C ASN A 6 -20.61 -30.79 1.23
N ILE A 7 -21.22 -31.89 1.68
CA ILE A 7 -22.07 -31.94 2.87
C ILE A 7 -21.64 -33.14 3.72
N GLY A 8 -21.49 -32.94 5.04
CA GLY A 8 -21.15 -33.98 6.01
C GLY A 8 -19.72 -33.91 6.57
N PRO A 9 -19.37 -34.80 7.51
CA PRO A 9 -18.11 -34.75 8.29
C PRO A 9 -16.84 -35.01 7.46
N LYS A 10 -16.99 -35.44 6.20
CA LYS A 10 -15.89 -35.67 5.24
C LYS A 10 -15.72 -34.52 4.25
N ARG A 11 -16.44 -33.40 4.43
CA ARG A 11 -16.29 -32.21 3.60
C ARG A 11 -14.86 -31.69 3.70
N LEU A 12 -14.22 -31.44 2.56
CA LEU A 12 -12.98 -30.68 2.49
C LEU A 12 -13.24 -29.24 2.93
N VAL A 13 -12.94 -28.92 4.18
CA VAL A 13 -12.91 -27.54 4.68
C VAL A 13 -11.59 -26.91 4.23
N VAL A 14 -11.47 -26.60 2.95
CA VAL A 14 -10.36 -25.79 2.43
C VAL A 14 -10.79 -24.33 2.40
N GLY A 15 -9.91 -23.42 2.85
CA GLY A 15 -10.03 -21.99 2.53
C GLY A 15 -10.22 -21.00 3.68
N ALA A 16 -10.74 -21.40 4.85
CA ALA A 16 -11.28 -20.45 5.83
C ALA A 16 -10.24 -19.50 6.49
N HIS A 17 -8.94 -19.74 6.31
CA HIS A 17 -7.87 -18.93 6.93
C HIS A 17 -7.09 -18.06 5.93
N TYR A 18 -7.31 -18.18 4.62
CA TYR A 18 -6.53 -17.48 3.59
C TYR A 18 -7.24 -16.19 3.15
N GLY A 19 -7.34 -15.21 4.05
CA GLY A 19 -7.94 -13.92 3.70
C GLY A 19 -7.96 -12.91 4.84
N VAL A 20 -8.02 -13.39 6.10
CA VAL A 20 -8.04 -12.50 7.28
C VAL A 20 -6.79 -11.63 7.36
N LYS A 21 -5.60 -12.19 7.08
CA LYS A 21 -4.35 -11.43 7.08
C LYS A 21 -4.38 -10.27 6.08
N ASP A 22 -4.70 -10.55 4.83
CA ASP A 22 -4.73 -9.54 3.77
C ASP A 22 -5.86 -8.53 4.03
N TRP A 23 -6.99 -8.98 4.57
CA TRP A 23 -8.07 -8.12 5.00
C TRP A 23 -7.61 -7.13 6.08
N ILE A 24 -6.93 -7.60 7.13
CA ILE A 24 -6.40 -6.75 8.22
C ILE A 24 -5.37 -5.75 7.67
N ILE A 25 -4.41 -6.22 6.87
CA ILE A 25 -3.37 -5.37 6.27
C ILE A 25 -4.00 -4.25 5.44
N GLN A 26 -5.05 -4.55 4.66
CA GLN A 26 -5.74 -3.54 3.85
C GLN A 26 -6.36 -2.42 4.71
N ARG A 27 -6.91 -2.75 5.90
CA ARG A 27 -7.53 -1.76 6.79
C ARG A 27 -6.48 -0.94 7.54
N ILE A 28 -5.45 -1.58 8.05
CA ILE A 28 -4.36 -0.89 8.75
C ILE A 28 -3.67 0.09 7.79
N THR A 29 -3.32 -0.35 6.58
CA THR A 29 -2.71 0.52 5.58
C THR A 29 -3.64 1.66 5.17
N ALA A 30 -4.95 1.42 5.02
CA ALA A 30 -5.92 2.49 4.75
C ALA A 30 -5.95 3.55 5.86
N VAL A 31 -5.95 3.15 7.14
CA VAL A 31 -5.92 4.07 8.28
C VAL A 31 -4.65 4.92 8.26
N VAL A 32 -3.48 4.31 8.02
CA VAL A 32 -2.22 5.02 7.90
C VAL A 32 -2.27 6.04 6.74
N LEU A 33 -2.80 5.65 5.58
CA LEU A 33 -2.94 6.54 4.43
C LEU A 33 -3.89 7.72 4.70
N VAL A 34 -5.01 7.50 5.37
CA VAL A 34 -5.94 8.56 5.75
C VAL A 34 -5.27 9.54 6.69
N ILE A 35 -4.60 9.05 7.75
CA ILE A 35 -3.89 9.90 8.71
C ILE A 35 -2.81 10.72 7.98
N TYR A 36 -1.98 10.09 7.16
CA TYR A 36 -0.92 10.79 6.44
C TYR A 36 -1.48 11.81 5.44
N THR A 37 -2.57 11.48 4.75
CA THR A 37 -3.25 12.42 3.83
C THR A 37 -3.74 13.66 4.56
N LEU A 38 -4.29 13.50 5.77
CA LEU A 38 -4.69 14.64 6.61
C LEU A 38 -3.48 15.46 7.07
N VAL A 39 -2.39 14.81 7.50
CA VAL A 39 -1.15 15.51 7.90
C VAL A 39 -0.58 16.32 6.75
N LEU A 40 -0.43 15.71 5.58
CA LEU A 40 0.09 16.37 4.38
C LEU A 40 -0.86 17.48 3.91
N GLY A 41 -2.17 17.22 3.89
CA GLY A 41 -3.19 18.17 3.47
C GLY A 41 -3.26 19.40 4.38
N ILE A 42 -3.33 19.20 5.69
CA ILE A 42 -3.30 20.30 6.67
C ILE A 42 -1.98 21.06 6.56
N GLY A 43 -0.84 20.35 6.51
CA GLY A 43 0.48 20.96 6.36
C GLY A 43 0.60 21.83 5.11
N ALA A 44 0.07 21.37 3.98
CA ALA A 44 0.01 22.15 2.74
C ALA A 44 -0.92 23.38 2.87
N LEU A 45 -2.07 23.26 3.54
CA LEU A 45 -3.03 24.35 3.72
C LEU A 45 -2.54 25.46 4.65
N ILE A 46 -1.72 25.13 5.65
CA ILE A 46 -1.14 26.12 6.58
C ILE A 46 0.21 26.66 6.12
N THR A 47 0.77 26.13 5.02
CA THR A 47 2.03 26.61 4.46
C THR A 47 1.84 28.03 3.92
N PRO A 48 2.60 29.04 4.39
CA PRO A 48 2.34 30.45 4.06
C PRO A 48 2.41 30.76 2.56
N GLU A 49 3.39 30.18 1.87
CA GLU A 49 3.61 30.32 0.43
C GLU A 49 4.20 29.02 -0.14
N PHE A 50 3.73 28.59 -1.31
CA PHE A 50 4.24 27.40 -2.02
C PHE A 50 5.57 27.68 -2.73
N THR A 51 6.60 27.95 -1.95
CA THR A 51 8.00 28.03 -2.41
C THR A 51 8.68 26.67 -2.30
N TYR A 52 9.77 26.46 -3.05
CA TYR A 52 10.56 25.23 -2.95
C TYR A 52 11.05 24.96 -1.52
N GLU A 53 11.52 26.01 -0.83
CA GLU A 53 12.03 25.90 0.54
C GLU A 53 10.94 25.46 1.52
N ASN A 54 9.77 26.09 1.48
CA ASN A 54 8.64 25.73 2.34
C ASN A 54 8.13 24.31 2.04
N TRP A 55 8.12 23.92 0.76
CA TRP A 55 7.77 22.56 0.36
C TRP A 55 8.75 21.52 0.93
N VAL A 56 10.06 21.78 0.84
CA VAL A 56 11.08 20.90 1.42
C VAL A 56 10.93 20.81 2.95
N ARG A 57 10.66 21.93 3.63
CA ARG A 57 10.43 21.96 5.09
C ARG A 57 9.27 21.07 5.53
N LEU A 58 8.23 20.93 4.72
CA LEU A 58 7.08 20.05 5.01
C LEU A 58 7.46 18.57 5.15
N PHE A 59 8.53 18.14 4.46
CA PHE A 59 9.03 16.76 4.53
C PHE A 59 10.25 16.61 5.46
N ASN A 60 10.93 17.70 5.79
CA ASN A 60 12.15 17.73 6.61
C ASN A 60 11.93 18.10 8.09
N PHE A 61 10.69 18.26 8.55
CA PHE A 61 10.48 18.62 9.96
C PHE A 61 10.89 17.49 10.92
N GLU A 62 11.46 17.91 12.06
CA GLU A 62 11.93 17.03 13.12
C GLU A 62 11.14 17.22 14.42
N VAL A 63 11.02 16.15 15.20
CA VAL A 63 10.43 16.19 16.56
C VAL A 63 11.38 15.46 17.49
N LEU A 64 11.88 16.12 18.54
CA LEU A 64 12.87 15.54 19.47
C LEU A 64 14.10 14.96 18.73
N SER A 65 14.59 15.66 17.70
CA SER A 65 15.68 15.23 16.81
C SER A 65 15.39 13.98 15.95
N PHE A 66 14.12 13.55 15.87
CA PHE A 66 13.68 12.46 15.01
C PHE A 66 13.13 13.01 13.67
N PRO A 67 13.57 12.50 12.50
CA PRO A 67 13.18 12.99 11.17
C PRO A 67 11.75 12.56 10.79
N LEU A 68 10.78 13.08 11.53
CA LEU A 68 9.40 12.61 11.52
C LEU A 68 8.74 12.80 10.15
N GLY A 69 8.98 13.92 9.46
CA GLY A 69 8.40 14.18 8.14
C GLY A 69 8.74 13.11 7.09
N LYS A 70 10.02 12.76 6.97
CA LYS A 70 10.51 11.72 6.04
C LYS A 70 9.95 10.35 6.38
N LEU A 71 9.90 10.03 7.67
CA LEU A 71 9.44 8.73 8.13
C LEU A 71 7.94 8.55 7.96
N LEU A 72 7.13 9.59 8.22
CA LEU A 72 5.70 9.56 7.91
C LEU A 72 5.45 9.39 6.41
N ALA A 73 6.18 10.13 5.57
CA ALA A 73 6.09 9.97 4.12
C ALA A 73 6.47 8.55 3.68
N MET A 74 7.59 8.01 4.18
CA MET A 74 8.03 6.67 3.84
C MET A 74 7.05 5.59 4.32
N LEU A 75 6.52 5.74 5.53
CA LEU A 75 5.50 4.85 6.08
C LEU A 75 4.21 4.88 5.23
N ALA A 76 3.82 6.04 4.73
CA ALA A 76 2.70 6.18 3.82
C ALA A 76 2.96 5.50 2.47
N PHE A 77 4.15 5.65 1.88
CA PHE A 77 4.53 4.95 0.64
C PHE A 77 4.55 3.43 0.80
N LEU A 78 5.07 2.92 1.92
CA LEU A 78 5.02 1.49 2.23
C LEU A 78 3.57 1.01 2.42
N SER A 79 2.75 1.78 3.11
CA SER A 79 1.33 1.48 3.30
C SER A 79 0.59 1.48 1.97
N LEU A 80 0.86 2.45 1.10
CA LEU A 80 0.31 2.54 -0.25
C LEU A 80 0.71 1.33 -1.09
N ALA A 81 1.98 0.91 -1.03
CA ALA A 81 2.45 -0.25 -1.76
C ALA A 81 1.73 -1.53 -1.34
N TYR A 82 1.56 -1.78 -0.03
CA TYR A 82 0.80 -2.92 0.45
C TYR A 82 -0.69 -2.82 0.10
N HIS A 83 -1.30 -1.65 0.27
CA HIS A 83 -2.71 -1.40 -0.02
C HIS A 83 -3.04 -1.64 -1.51
N ALA A 84 -2.19 -1.09 -2.38
CA ALA A 84 -2.30 -1.24 -3.82
C ALA A 84 -2.02 -2.68 -4.25
N TRP A 85 -1.01 -3.35 -3.67
CA TRP A 85 -0.71 -4.75 -4.00
C TRP A 85 -1.92 -5.66 -3.78
N ILE A 86 -2.52 -5.62 -2.59
CA ILE A 86 -3.66 -6.48 -2.25
C ILE A 86 -4.85 -6.15 -3.16
N GLY A 87 -5.21 -4.86 -3.27
CA GLY A 87 -6.36 -4.44 -4.09
C GLY A 87 -6.21 -4.78 -5.57
N VAL A 88 -5.05 -4.49 -6.17
CA VAL A 88 -4.79 -4.72 -7.59
C VAL A 88 -4.65 -6.22 -7.89
N ARG A 89 -4.02 -6.99 -6.99
CA ARG A 89 -3.97 -8.46 -7.11
C ARG A 89 -5.39 -9.04 -7.15
N ASP A 90 -6.27 -8.59 -6.27
CA ASP A 90 -7.65 -9.08 -6.20
C ASP A 90 -8.42 -8.72 -7.49
N ILE A 91 -8.25 -7.51 -8.03
CA ILE A 91 -8.78 -7.10 -9.35
C ILE A 91 -8.27 -8.05 -10.45
N TRP A 92 -6.98 -8.36 -10.48
CA TRP A 92 -6.43 -9.29 -11.46
C TRP A 92 -6.99 -10.70 -11.33
N MET A 93 -7.18 -11.20 -10.10
CA MET A 93 -7.76 -12.51 -9.86
C MET A 93 -9.22 -12.60 -10.30
N ASP A 94 -9.99 -11.53 -10.11
CA ASP A 94 -11.42 -11.48 -10.42
C ASP A 94 -11.70 -11.29 -11.91
N TYR A 95 -10.95 -10.41 -12.58
CA TYR A 95 -11.28 -9.98 -13.93
C TYR A 95 -10.38 -10.56 -15.03
N VAL A 96 -9.13 -10.93 -14.73
CA VAL A 96 -8.20 -11.44 -15.75
C VAL A 96 -8.20 -12.97 -15.75
N LYS A 97 -8.90 -13.55 -16.74
CA LYS A 97 -9.08 -15.01 -16.86
C LYS A 97 -7.84 -15.76 -17.37
N PRO A 98 -7.12 -15.30 -18.41
CA PRO A 98 -5.95 -16.03 -18.90
C PRO A 98 -4.81 -16.03 -17.88
N ALA A 99 -4.34 -17.21 -17.49
CA ALA A 99 -3.35 -17.36 -16.40
C ALA A 99 -2.02 -16.65 -16.70
N GLY A 100 -1.50 -16.76 -17.93
CA GLY A 100 -0.25 -16.12 -18.33
C GLY A 100 -0.31 -14.59 -18.27
N LEU A 101 -1.42 -14.01 -18.74
CA LEU A 101 -1.65 -12.56 -18.67
C LEU A 101 -1.76 -12.09 -17.22
N ARG A 102 -2.52 -12.81 -16.39
CA ARG A 102 -2.66 -12.47 -14.97
C ARG A 102 -1.32 -12.49 -14.24
N LEU A 103 -0.49 -13.50 -14.48
CA LEU A 103 0.86 -13.58 -13.91
C LEU A 103 1.73 -12.40 -14.35
N ALA A 104 1.72 -12.07 -15.64
CA ALA A 104 2.48 -10.93 -16.16
C ALA A 104 2.05 -9.62 -15.50
N LEU A 105 0.73 -9.37 -15.37
CA LEU A 105 0.20 -8.17 -14.71
C LEU A 105 0.56 -8.10 -13.22
N GLN A 106 0.53 -9.23 -12.51
CA GLN A 106 0.98 -9.28 -11.11
C GLN A 106 2.46 -8.97 -10.97
N VAL A 107 3.32 -9.52 -11.84
CA VAL A 107 4.76 -9.22 -11.85
C VAL A 107 5.01 -7.74 -12.12
N LEU A 108 4.38 -7.18 -13.14
CA LEU A 108 4.50 -5.75 -13.47
C LEU A 108 4.02 -4.86 -12.31
N THR A 109 2.95 -5.25 -11.63
CA THR A 109 2.44 -4.55 -10.45
C THR A 109 3.48 -4.55 -9.33
N VAL A 110 4.07 -5.70 -8.99
CA VAL A 110 5.11 -5.79 -7.95
C VAL A 110 6.33 -4.94 -8.33
N LEU A 111 6.82 -5.04 -9.56
CA LEU A 111 7.97 -4.25 -10.02
C LEU A 111 7.70 -2.74 -9.92
N TRP A 112 6.51 -2.30 -10.32
CA TRP A 112 6.10 -0.90 -10.23
C TRP A 112 6.04 -0.41 -8.78
N LEU A 113 5.44 -1.19 -7.87
CA LEU A 113 5.30 -0.81 -6.48
C LEU A 113 6.65 -0.77 -5.76
N VAL A 114 7.52 -1.77 -5.98
CA VAL A 114 8.88 -1.78 -5.42
C VAL A 114 9.69 -0.61 -5.96
N GLY A 115 9.66 -0.38 -7.27
CA GLY A 115 10.33 0.76 -7.90
C GLY A 115 9.87 2.09 -7.33
N SER A 116 8.56 2.25 -7.11
CA SER A 116 7.97 3.47 -6.53
C SER A 116 8.45 3.70 -5.09
N VAL A 117 8.50 2.66 -4.26
CA VAL A 117 9.00 2.75 -2.87
C VAL A 117 10.49 3.10 -2.84
N VAL A 118 11.31 2.46 -3.66
CA VAL A 118 12.75 2.76 -3.76
C VAL A 118 12.98 4.20 -4.24
N TYR A 119 12.23 4.64 -5.25
CA TYR A 119 12.33 5.98 -5.77
C TYR A 119 11.88 7.04 -4.75
N ALA A 120 10.80 6.78 -4.02
CA ALA A 120 10.36 7.64 -2.92
C ALA A 120 11.42 7.77 -1.83
N ALA A 121 12.04 6.66 -1.41
CA ALA A 121 13.15 6.68 -0.46
C ALA A 121 14.33 7.50 -0.99
N GLN A 122 14.69 7.33 -2.26
CA GLN A 122 15.78 8.08 -2.89
C GLN A 122 15.50 9.59 -2.92
N ILE A 123 14.26 10.02 -3.20
CA ILE A 123 13.87 11.43 -3.17
C ILE A 123 13.92 11.97 -1.74
N LEU A 124 13.25 11.31 -0.80
CA LEU A 124 13.10 11.78 0.58
C LEU A 124 14.44 11.91 1.31
N TRP A 125 15.43 11.06 0.98
CA TRP A 125 16.77 11.14 1.59
C TRP A 125 17.74 12.07 0.84
N ARG A 126 17.35 12.62 -0.31
CA ARG A 126 18.15 13.62 -1.04
C ARG A 126 17.75 15.06 -0.76
N ILE A 127 16.49 15.27 -0.36
CA ILE A 127 15.99 16.55 0.12
C ILE A 127 16.33 16.74 1.60
#